data_AF-A0A0N4YTR5-F1
#
_entry.id   AF-A0A0N4YTR5-F1
#
_cell.length_a   1.000
_cell.length_b   1.000
_cell.length_c   1.000
_cell.angle_alpha   90.00
_cell.angle_beta   90.00
_cell.angle_gamma   90.00
#
_symmetry.space_group_name_H-M   'P 1'
#
loop_
_entity.id
_entity.type
_entity.pdbx_description
1 polymer ?
#
loop_
_entity_poly.entity_id
_entity_poly.type
_entity_poly.pdbx_seq_one_letter_code
_entity_poly.pdbx_strand_id
1 'polypeptide(L)'
;MTEEKFDPILFSMAQQMPGGVPDLFDTLFSFLSRKTDFYSGAGIDEARKLVLKYFEKHGKEAAEIAAAAKRKREEDEKKLAAKRAAQKAKEEEEFKAQALRESKIEEITDAEAEEFEKKHGEKRVLPSSEGGDEVVESGEKVATDGAKSDDEDSGKLMPNSGNGADLEHYQWTQTLQEVEVRIPFKLGFPLKSRDVDVNVSKTHIRVAVKGHPPVIDGDLYAEIKTESSAWVLEDKKTVVLSFEKMNQMEWWSYVAKGEPEINTRKVNPENSKLSDLDGETRTMVEKMMYDQRQKELGLPTSEEKKKQDILKKFMEQHPEMDFSQAKFT
;
A
#
# COMPACT_ATOMS: atom_id res chain seq x y z
N MET A 1 3.10 24.28 -30.91
CA MET A 1 4.14 25.21 -30.39
C MET A 1 3.63 26.62 -30.13
N THR A 2 2.54 27.10 -30.75
CA THR A 2 1.98 28.44 -30.45
C THR A 2 0.94 28.44 -29.31
N GLU A 3 0.33 27.29 -28.99
CA GLU A 3 -0.80 27.20 -28.04
C GLU A 3 -0.35 27.39 -26.58
N GLU A 4 0.75 26.77 -26.15
CA GLU A 4 1.20 26.82 -24.75
C GLU A 4 1.86 28.16 -24.35
N LYS A 5 2.09 29.07 -25.31
CA LYS A 5 2.80 30.33 -25.06
C LYS A 5 2.05 31.22 -24.06
N PHE A 6 0.73 31.16 -24.05
CA PHE A 6 -0.11 31.99 -23.19
C PHE A 6 -0.56 31.28 -21.92
N ASP A 7 -0.28 29.97 -21.79
CA ASP A 7 -0.70 29.17 -20.64
C ASP A 7 -0.18 29.74 -19.31
N PRO A 8 1.09 30.18 -19.17
CA PRO A 8 1.55 30.76 -17.91
C PRO A 8 0.79 32.03 -17.51
N ILE A 9 0.39 32.85 -18.49
CA ILE A 9 -0.36 34.09 -18.26
C ILE A 9 -1.80 33.77 -17.87
N LEU A 10 -2.46 32.87 -18.62
CA LEU A 10 -3.83 32.44 -18.34
C LEU A 10 -3.93 31.71 -16.99
N PHE A 11 -2.95 30.88 -16.67
CA PHE A 11 -2.87 30.18 -15.40
C PHE A 11 -2.65 31.16 -14.24
N SER A 12 -1.71 32.10 -14.37
CA SER A 12 -1.51 33.15 -13.37
C SER A 12 -2.77 33.99 -13.15
N MET A 13 -3.53 34.26 -14.20
CA MET A 13 -4.80 35.00 -14.10
C MET A 13 -5.87 34.16 -13.39
N ALA A 14 -5.99 32.87 -13.71
CA ALA A 14 -6.93 31.95 -13.08
C ALA A 14 -6.63 31.74 -11.58
N GLN A 15 -5.35 31.67 -11.19
CA GLN A 15 -4.95 31.54 -9.78
C GLN A 15 -5.31 32.75 -8.91
N GLN A 16 -5.36 33.94 -9.50
CA GLN A 16 -5.71 35.18 -8.79
C GLN A 16 -7.23 35.37 -8.65
N MET A 17 -8.03 34.52 -9.30
CA MET A 17 -9.49 34.63 -9.30
C MET A 17 -10.10 33.67 -8.26
N PRO A 18 -10.78 34.20 -7.22
CA PRO A 18 -11.30 33.38 -6.13
C PRO A 18 -12.41 32.41 -6.57
N GLY A 19 -13.20 32.75 -7.60
CA GLY A 19 -14.21 31.87 -8.17
C GLY A 19 -13.69 30.95 -9.28
N GLY A 20 -12.39 30.95 -9.57
CA GLY A 20 -11.77 30.06 -10.55
C GLY A 20 -12.24 30.29 -11.99
N VAL A 21 -12.60 29.21 -12.69
CA VAL A 21 -12.93 29.22 -14.13
C VAL A 21 -14.16 30.10 -14.48
N PRO A 22 -15.27 30.10 -13.72
CA PRO A 22 -16.37 31.04 -13.93
C PRO A 22 -15.95 32.51 -13.94
N ASP A 23 -15.16 32.94 -12.95
CA ASP A 23 -14.66 34.32 -12.84
C ASP A 23 -13.70 34.69 -13.98
N LEU A 24 -12.92 33.71 -14.45
CA LEU A 24 -12.06 33.84 -15.61
C LEU A 24 -12.87 34.13 -16.88
N PHE A 25 -13.95 33.38 -17.10
CA PHE A 25 -14.84 33.61 -18.23
C PHE A 25 -15.57 34.94 -18.12
N ASP A 26 -16.08 35.31 -16.94
CA ASP A 26 -16.73 36.60 -16.73
C ASP A 26 -15.77 37.75 -17.05
N THR A 27 -14.55 37.70 -16.51
CA THR A 27 -13.50 38.70 -16.77
C THR A 27 -13.16 38.79 -18.25
N LEU A 28 -13.04 37.65 -18.94
CA LEU A 28 -12.76 37.59 -20.38
C LEU A 28 -13.90 38.21 -21.21
N PHE A 29 -15.14 37.83 -20.97
CA PHE A 29 -16.30 38.37 -21.70
C PHE A 29 -16.52 39.85 -21.38
N SER A 30 -16.22 40.27 -20.16
CA SER A 30 -16.23 41.65 -19.68
C SER A 30 -15.11 42.49 -20.34
N PHE A 31 -13.94 41.90 -20.58
CA PHE A 31 -12.87 42.52 -21.39
C PHE A 31 -13.31 42.67 -22.85
N LEU A 32 -13.85 41.61 -23.46
CA LEU A 32 -14.31 41.62 -24.85
C LEU A 32 -15.39 42.69 -25.06
N SER A 33 -16.33 42.87 -24.14
CA SER A 33 -17.36 43.90 -24.27
C SER A 33 -16.84 45.33 -24.16
N ARG A 34 -15.80 45.58 -23.36
CA ARG A 34 -15.27 46.94 -23.13
C ARG A 34 -14.18 47.35 -24.10
N LYS A 35 -13.38 46.39 -24.58
CA LYS A 35 -12.11 46.67 -25.28
C LYS A 35 -12.11 46.20 -26.73
N THR A 36 -13.16 45.54 -27.18
CA THR A 36 -13.28 45.04 -28.55
C THR A 36 -14.67 45.33 -29.10
N ASP A 37 -14.82 45.18 -30.41
CA ASP A 37 -16.10 45.24 -31.11
C ASP A 37 -16.81 43.87 -31.12
N PHE A 38 -16.41 42.91 -30.28
CA PHE A 38 -16.90 41.54 -30.30
C PHE A 38 -18.43 41.41 -30.29
N TYR A 39 -19.13 42.22 -29.49
CA TYR A 39 -20.61 42.21 -29.43
C TYR A 39 -21.28 43.22 -30.38
N SER A 40 -20.55 44.23 -30.85
CA SER A 40 -21.11 45.35 -31.64
C SER A 40 -20.78 45.30 -33.13
N GLY A 41 -19.76 44.53 -33.54
CA GLY A 41 -19.27 44.46 -34.91
C GLY A 41 -20.22 43.66 -35.81
N ALA A 42 -20.30 42.34 -35.59
CA ALA A 42 -21.17 41.45 -36.36
C ALA A 42 -22.52 41.14 -35.66
N GLY A 43 -22.71 41.66 -34.44
CA GLY A 43 -23.88 41.39 -33.61
C GLY A 43 -23.74 40.16 -32.71
N ILE A 44 -24.66 40.04 -31.75
CA ILE A 44 -24.61 39.04 -30.66
C ILE A 44 -24.69 37.60 -31.18
N ASP A 45 -25.45 37.36 -32.25
CA ASP A 45 -25.63 36.01 -32.80
C ASP A 45 -24.34 35.45 -33.40
N GLU A 46 -23.56 36.28 -34.10
CA GLU A 46 -22.26 35.87 -34.66
C GLU A 46 -21.21 35.71 -33.55
N ALA A 47 -21.23 36.57 -32.53
CA ALA A 47 -20.39 36.42 -31.34
C ALA A 47 -20.66 35.07 -30.64
N ARG A 48 -21.93 34.71 -30.47
CA ARG A 48 -22.35 33.42 -29.88
C ARG A 48 -21.89 32.23 -30.72
N LYS A 49 -22.06 32.28 -32.04
CA LYS A 49 -21.58 31.23 -32.95
C LYS A 49 -20.07 31.05 -32.85
N LEU A 50 -19.32 32.15 -32.71
CA LEU A 50 -17.86 32.08 -32.58
C LEU A 50 -17.43 31.38 -31.30
N VAL A 51 -18.04 31.71 -30.16
CA VAL A 51 -17.75 31.05 -28.87
C VAL A 51 -18.06 29.56 -28.94
N LEU A 52 -19.24 29.20 -29.46
CA LEU A 52 -19.64 27.80 -29.58
C LEU A 52 -18.73 27.00 -30.51
N LYS A 53 -18.29 27.60 -31.62
CA LYS A 53 -17.35 26.97 -32.55
C LYS A 53 -16.05 26.53 -31.86
N TYR A 54 -15.45 27.41 -31.05
CA TYR A 54 -14.20 27.09 -30.35
C TYR A 54 -14.42 26.19 -29.13
N PHE A 55 -15.54 26.34 -28.42
CA PHE A 55 -15.94 25.42 -27.35
C PHE A 55 -16.07 23.98 -27.88
N GLU A 56 -16.77 23.79 -29.00
CA GLU A 56 -16.94 22.47 -29.61
C GLU A 56 -15.62 21.91 -30.16
N LYS A 57 -14.77 22.75 -30.76
CA LYS A 57 -13.46 22.33 -31.27
C LYS A 57 -12.61 21.72 -30.16
N HIS A 58 -12.39 22.47 -29.08
CA HIS A 58 -11.55 22.02 -27.97
C HIS A 58 -12.23 20.93 -27.13
N GLY A 59 -13.56 20.93 -27.05
CA GLY A 59 -14.32 19.85 -26.43
C GLY A 59 -14.15 18.50 -27.14
N LYS A 60 -14.14 18.49 -28.48
CA LYS A 60 -13.87 17.29 -29.28
C LYS A 60 -12.44 16.78 -29.08
N GLU A 61 -11.45 17.66 -29.18
CA GLU A 61 -10.04 17.32 -28.96
C GLU A 61 -9.82 16.71 -27.56
N ALA A 62 -10.38 17.32 -26.52
CA ALA A 62 -10.28 16.81 -25.14
C ALA A 62 -10.96 15.44 -24.97
N ALA A 63 -12.14 15.24 -25.58
CA ALA A 63 -12.85 13.97 -25.54
C ALA A 63 -12.09 12.85 -26.27
N GLU A 64 -11.47 13.15 -27.41
CA GLU A 64 -10.63 12.19 -28.14
C GLU A 64 -9.38 11.80 -27.36
N ILE A 65 -8.70 12.76 -26.73
CA ILE A 65 -7.53 12.49 -25.86
C ILE A 65 -7.94 11.60 -24.68
N ALA A 66 -9.05 11.93 -24.00
CA ALA A 66 -9.55 11.12 -22.89
C ALA A 66 -9.95 9.70 -23.32
N ALA A 67 -10.60 9.57 -24.49
CA ALA A 67 -10.97 8.26 -25.04
C ALA A 67 -9.74 7.44 -25.45
N ALA A 68 -8.71 8.06 -26.04
CA ALA A 68 -7.46 7.40 -26.39
C ALA A 68 -6.69 6.94 -25.14
N ALA A 69 -6.62 7.77 -24.09
CA ALA A 69 -6.02 7.41 -22.81
C ALA A 69 -6.75 6.22 -22.16
N LYS A 70 -8.09 6.22 -22.18
CA LYS A 70 -8.90 5.11 -21.68
C LYS A 70 -8.67 3.81 -22.46
N ARG A 71 -8.68 3.87 -23.80
CA ARG A 71 -8.40 2.70 -24.66
C ARG A 71 -7.00 2.13 -24.40
N LYS A 72 -5.99 2.99 -24.31
CA LYS A 72 -4.62 2.57 -23.99
C LYS A 72 -4.54 1.85 -22.64
N ARG A 73 -5.20 2.40 -21.60
CA ARG A 73 -5.27 1.77 -20.28
C ARG A 73 -5.94 0.40 -20.31
N GLU A 74 -7.05 0.26 -21.04
CA GLU A 74 -7.75 -1.02 -21.19
C GLU A 74 -6.92 -2.06 -21.98
N GLU A 75 -6.20 -1.63 -23.01
CA GLU A 75 -5.28 -2.51 -23.75
C GLU A 75 -4.10 -2.98 -22.91
N ASP A 76 -3.50 -2.08 -22.13
CA ASP A 76 -2.38 -2.40 -21.25
C ASP A 76 -2.82 -3.35 -20.13
N GLU A 77 -4.03 -3.17 -19.59
CA GLU A 77 -4.64 -4.07 -18.61
C GLU A 77 -4.91 -5.46 -19.20
N LYS A 78 -5.47 -5.55 -20.40
CA LYS A 78 -5.69 -6.83 -21.10
C LYS A 78 -4.37 -7.55 -21.41
N LYS A 79 -3.34 -6.82 -21.87
CA LYS A 79 -2.00 -7.39 -22.12
C LYS A 79 -1.37 -7.91 -20.83
N LEU A 80 -1.51 -7.19 -19.72
CA LEU A 80 -1.00 -7.62 -18.43
C LEU A 80 -1.75 -8.85 -17.89
N ALA A 81 -3.07 -8.88 -18.01
CA ALA A 81 -3.89 -10.02 -17.61
C ALA A 81 -3.54 -11.28 -18.43
N ALA A 82 -3.36 -11.15 -19.75
CA ALA A 82 -2.93 -12.24 -20.62
C ALA A 82 -1.54 -12.77 -20.23
N LYS A 83 -0.59 -11.88 -19.92
CA LYS A 83 0.75 -12.29 -19.43
C LYS A 83 0.68 -13.04 -18.10
N ARG A 84 -0.13 -12.57 -17.14
CA ARG A 84 -0.33 -13.25 -15.85
C ARG A 84 -0.98 -14.63 -16.00
N ALA A 85 -1.99 -14.75 -16.86
CA ALA A 85 -2.64 -16.02 -17.15
C ALA A 85 -1.66 -17.02 -17.80
N ALA A 86 -0.84 -16.56 -18.76
CA ALA A 86 0.16 -17.40 -19.41
C ALA A 86 1.28 -17.83 -18.44
N GLN A 87 1.70 -16.96 -17.52
CA GLN A 87 2.68 -17.31 -16.50
C GLN A 87 2.12 -18.34 -15.52
N LYS A 88 0.89 -18.13 -15.02
CA LYS A 88 0.22 -19.09 -14.12
C LYS A 88 0.03 -20.46 -14.77
N ALA A 89 -0.32 -20.50 -16.07
CA ALA A 89 -0.45 -21.76 -16.81
C ALA A 89 0.90 -22.49 -16.94
N LYS A 90 2.00 -21.76 -17.19
CA LYS A 90 3.35 -22.35 -17.21
C LYS A 90 3.77 -22.87 -15.85
N GLU A 91 3.55 -22.11 -14.78
CA GLU A 91 3.85 -22.53 -13.41
C GLU A 91 3.02 -23.77 -13.01
N GLU A 92 1.75 -23.85 -13.42
CA GLU A 92 0.91 -25.03 -13.17
C GLU A 92 1.35 -26.26 -13.99
N GLU A 93 1.78 -26.08 -15.24
CA GLU A 93 2.37 -27.15 -16.05
C GLU A 93 3.70 -27.63 -15.48
N GLU A 94 4.59 -26.72 -15.04
CA GLU A 94 5.85 -27.06 -14.38
C GLU A 94 5.60 -27.80 -13.06
N PHE A 95 4.65 -27.32 -12.24
CA PHE A 95 4.25 -27.98 -11.00
C PHE A 95 3.69 -29.39 -11.25
N LYS A 96 2.81 -29.56 -12.26
CA LYS A 96 2.30 -30.89 -12.65
C LYS A 96 3.41 -31.79 -13.20
N ALA A 97 4.32 -31.27 -14.00
CA ALA A 97 5.44 -32.03 -14.54
C ALA A 97 6.43 -32.46 -13.44
N GLN A 98 6.64 -31.61 -12.42
CA GLN A 98 7.47 -31.92 -11.27
C GLN A 98 6.81 -32.97 -10.36
N ALA A 99 5.51 -32.84 -10.08
CA ALA A 99 4.74 -33.84 -9.35
C ALA A 99 4.75 -35.20 -10.08
N LEU A 100 4.64 -35.21 -11.42
CA LEU A 100 4.71 -36.44 -12.22
C LEU A 100 6.11 -37.08 -12.19
N ARG A 101 7.18 -36.27 -12.12
CA ARG A 101 8.56 -36.75 -11.94
C ARG A 101 8.80 -37.32 -10.55
N GLU A 102 8.23 -36.72 -9.50
CA GLU A 102 8.33 -37.23 -8.13
C GLU A 102 7.54 -38.53 -7.91
N SER A 103 6.46 -38.76 -8.66
CA SER A 103 5.73 -40.04 -8.65
C SER A 103 6.38 -41.16 -9.47
N LYS A 104 7.59 -40.96 -10.01
CA LYS A 104 8.36 -42.01 -10.71
C LYS A 104 9.56 -42.44 -9.84
N ILE A 105 9.27 -43.07 -8.71
CA ILE A 105 10.21 -43.95 -8.01
C ILE A 105 9.90 -45.38 -8.46
N GLU A 106 10.95 -46.03 -8.95
CA GLU A 106 11.01 -47.37 -9.50
C GLU A 106 10.73 -48.42 -8.41
N GLU A 107 9.91 -49.43 -8.72
CA GLU A 107 9.59 -50.55 -7.81
C GLU A 107 10.87 -51.31 -7.42
N ILE A 108 11.20 -51.31 -6.13
CA ILE A 108 12.10 -52.30 -5.53
C ILE A 108 11.28 -53.57 -5.27
N THR A 109 11.74 -54.67 -5.85
CA THR A 109 11.18 -56.02 -5.73
C THR A 109 11.32 -56.60 -4.32
N ASP A 110 10.34 -57.43 -3.94
CA ASP A 110 10.13 -58.10 -2.63
C ASP A 110 11.28 -59.01 -2.10
N ALA A 111 12.50 -58.95 -2.67
CA ALA A 111 13.59 -59.87 -2.33
C ALA A 111 14.61 -59.32 -1.30
N GLU A 112 14.66 -58.01 -1.03
CA GLU A 112 15.62 -57.43 -0.06
C GLU A 112 14.99 -57.07 1.29
N ALA A 113 13.65 -57.15 1.43
CA ALA A 113 12.95 -56.91 2.69
C ALA A 113 13.04 -58.07 3.70
N GLU A 114 13.34 -59.30 3.24
CA GLU A 114 13.43 -60.49 4.12
C GLU A 114 14.76 -60.59 4.91
N GLU A 115 15.80 -59.84 4.54
CA GLU A 115 17.11 -59.96 5.20
C GLU A 115 17.23 -59.11 6.49
N PHE A 116 16.36 -58.11 6.67
CA PHE A 116 16.34 -57.26 7.86
C PHE A 116 15.49 -57.82 9.01
N GLU A 117 14.42 -58.58 8.72
CA GLU A 117 13.55 -59.18 9.75
C GLU A 117 14.17 -60.36 10.51
N LYS A 118 15.29 -60.92 10.02
CA LYS A 118 16.00 -62.00 10.73
C LYS A 118 16.88 -61.54 11.89
N LYS A 119 17.12 -60.23 12.08
CA LYS A 119 18.12 -59.76 13.05
C LYS A 119 17.61 -59.17 14.36
N HIS A 120 16.33 -58.83 14.50
CA HIS A 120 15.84 -58.26 15.76
C HIS A 120 14.40 -58.67 16.08
N GLY A 121 14.18 -59.97 16.29
CA GLY A 121 13.05 -60.45 17.09
C GLY A 121 13.40 -60.45 18.57
N GLU A 122 12.62 -59.75 19.39
CA GLU A 122 11.88 -60.30 20.54
C GLU A 122 11.45 -59.25 21.58
N LYS A 123 10.20 -59.42 22.04
CA LYS A 123 9.57 -58.97 23.31
C LYS A 123 9.18 -57.48 23.39
N ARG A 124 7.97 -57.08 23.79
CA ARG A 124 6.89 -57.79 24.50
C ARG A 124 5.59 -56.95 24.44
N VAL A 125 4.51 -57.59 23.99
CA VAL A 125 3.11 -57.53 24.45
C VAL A 125 2.68 -56.38 25.40
N LEU A 126 1.77 -55.53 24.92
CA LEU A 126 0.82 -54.74 25.71
C LEU A 126 -0.32 -55.62 26.24
N PRO A 127 -0.97 -55.23 27.35
CA PRO A 127 -2.42 -55.33 27.41
C PRO A 127 -3.07 -53.97 27.65
N SER A 128 -4.18 -53.79 26.94
CA SER A 128 -5.16 -52.74 27.03
C SER A 128 -6.05 -52.87 28.27
N SER A 129 -6.47 -51.75 28.87
CA SER A 129 -7.79 -51.58 29.47
C SER A 129 -8.12 -50.09 29.70
N GLU A 130 -9.42 -49.82 29.71
CA GLU A 130 -10.11 -48.55 29.46
C GLU A 130 -10.18 -47.55 30.63
N GLY A 131 -10.50 -46.29 30.29
CA GLY A 131 -11.50 -45.48 30.99
C GLY A 131 -11.03 -44.29 31.84
N GLY A 132 -11.58 -43.10 31.57
CA GLY A 132 -11.90 -42.10 32.60
C GLY A 132 -11.21 -40.73 32.53
N ASP A 133 -11.99 -39.75 32.05
CA ASP A 133 -12.08 -38.28 32.27
C ASP A 133 -11.09 -37.43 33.10
N GLU A 134 -11.15 -36.13 32.76
CA GLU A 134 -10.72 -34.89 33.46
C GLU A 134 -9.29 -34.28 33.30
N VAL A 135 -9.29 -33.16 32.56
CA VAL A 135 -8.63 -31.84 32.74
C VAL A 135 -7.49 -31.70 33.77
N VAL A 136 -6.28 -31.34 33.33
CA VAL A 136 -5.50 -30.19 33.88
C VAL A 136 -4.30 -29.79 33.00
N GLU A 137 -4.26 -28.48 32.76
CA GLU A 137 -3.16 -27.54 32.53
C GLU A 137 -1.70 -27.98 32.73
N SER A 138 -0.86 -27.75 31.71
CA SER A 138 0.55 -27.31 31.76
C SER A 138 1.05 -27.26 30.31
N GLY A 139 1.59 -26.17 29.77
CA GLY A 139 2.48 -25.22 30.41
C GLY A 139 3.93 -25.66 30.20
N GLU A 140 4.43 -25.69 28.95
CA GLU A 140 5.88 -25.59 28.76
C GLU A 140 6.28 -24.91 27.45
N LYS A 141 7.22 -23.98 27.63
CA LYS A 141 7.91 -23.16 26.65
C LYS A 141 8.79 -24.05 25.77
N VAL A 142 8.86 -23.75 24.48
CA VAL A 142 10.07 -24.01 23.70
C VAL A 142 10.58 -22.66 23.21
N ALA A 143 11.58 -22.17 23.92
CA ALA A 143 12.47 -21.14 23.44
C ALA A 143 13.42 -21.78 22.42
N THR A 144 13.51 -21.20 21.23
CA THR A 144 14.70 -21.28 20.39
C THR A 144 15.00 -19.87 19.91
N ASP A 145 15.99 -19.28 20.58
CA ASP A 145 16.68 -18.04 20.24
C ASP A 145 17.23 -18.05 18.82
N GLY A 146 17.33 -16.86 18.21
CA GLY A 146 18.33 -16.67 17.15
C GLY A 146 18.11 -15.59 16.11
N ALA A 147 17.43 -14.47 16.39
CA ALA A 147 17.55 -13.29 15.54
C ALA A 147 17.62 -12.04 16.41
N LYS A 148 18.71 -11.27 16.27
CA LYS A 148 18.90 -9.96 16.89
C LYS A 148 17.70 -9.07 16.56
N SER A 149 16.74 -8.96 17.47
CA SER A 149 15.74 -7.91 17.44
C SER A 149 16.33 -6.71 18.15
N ASP A 150 16.47 -5.59 17.44
CA ASP A 150 16.80 -4.31 18.04
C ASP A 150 15.86 -4.04 19.22
N ASP A 151 16.42 -3.75 20.39
CA ASP A 151 15.72 -3.42 21.65
C ASP A 151 14.66 -2.29 21.50
N GLU A 152 14.69 -1.54 20.40
CA GLU A 152 13.83 -0.38 20.10
C GLU A 152 12.39 -0.71 19.65
N ASP A 153 12.08 -1.98 19.40
CA ASP A 153 10.73 -2.44 19.00
C ASP A 153 9.96 -3.17 20.10
N SER A 154 10.56 -3.33 21.28
CA SER A 154 9.89 -3.94 22.42
C SER A 154 8.79 -2.99 22.94
N GLY A 155 7.51 -3.38 22.77
CA GLY A 155 6.36 -2.63 23.29
C GLY A 155 5.55 -1.83 22.27
N LYS A 156 5.92 -1.83 20.98
CA LYS A 156 5.13 -1.20 19.91
C LYS A 156 4.14 -2.19 19.30
N LEU A 157 2.95 -1.69 18.92
CA LEU A 157 1.91 -2.46 18.26
C LEU A 157 2.32 -2.86 16.84
N MET A 158 1.88 -4.03 16.39
CA MET A 158 1.99 -4.42 14.98
C MET A 158 0.96 -3.64 14.16
N PRO A 159 1.34 -3.01 13.04
CA PRO A 159 0.39 -2.29 12.21
C PRO A 159 -0.72 -3.20 11.67
N ASN A 160 -1.94 -2.68 11.58
CA ASN A 160 -3.05 -3.39 10.93
C ASN A 160 -2.89 -3.38 9.40
N SER A 161 -3.82 -4.01 8.66
CA SER A 161 -3.76 -4.11 7.19
C SER A 161 -3.77 -2.76 6.47
N GLY A 162 -4.23 -1.69 7.14
CA GLY A 162 -4.20 -0.32 6.65
C GLY A 162 -3.07 0.51 7.25
N ASN A 163 -1.99 -0.11 7.73
CA ASN A 163 -0.79 0.53 8.27
C ASN A 163 -1.02 1.47 9.48
N GLY A 164 -2.16 1.36 10.15
CA GLY A 164 -2.46 2.06 11.40
C GLY A 164 -2.54 1.07 12.56
N ALA A 165 -3.45 1.29 13.51
CA ALA A 165 -3.64 0.42 14.68
C ALA A 165 -5.11 0.14 14.96
N ASP A 166 -5.34 -1.03 15.57
CA ASP A 166 -6.63 -1.40 16.16
C ASP A 166 -6.55 -1.19 17.67
N LEU A 167 -7.25 -0.17 18.18
CA LEU A 167 -7.31 0.16 19.61
C LEU A 167 -8.64 -0.30 20.21
N GLU A 168 -8.77 -0.20 21.53
CA GLU A 168 -9.94 -0.70 22.25
C GLU A 168 -11.26 0.00 21.83
N HIS A 169 -11.19 1.30 21.57
CA HIS A 169 -12.38 2.12 21.32
C HIS A 169 -12.52 2.59 19.87
N TYR A 170 -11.47 2.44 19.07
CA TYR A 170 -11.48 2.84 17.67
C TYR A 170 -10.33 2.18 16.91
N GLN A 171 -10.39 2.23 15.58
CA GLN A 171 -9.31 1.79 14.71
C GLN A 171 -8.93 2.94 13.79
N TRP A 172 -7.69 2.94 13.32
CA TRP A 172 -7.26 3.90 12.33
C TRP A 172 -6.35 3.24 11.30
N THR A 173 -6.34 3.81 10.12
CA THR A 173 -5.53 3.40 8.98
C THR A 173 -4.88 4.63 8.38
N GLN A 174 -3.78 4.46 7.66
CA GLN A 174 -3.08 5.56 7.03
C GLN A 174 -2.45 5.14 5.70
N THR A 175 -2.30 6.13 4.84
CA THR A 175 -1.34 6.13 3.74
C THR A 175 -0.24 7.15 4.06
N LEU A 176 0.68 7.40 3.11
CA LEU A 176 1.63 8.50 3.24
C LEU A 176 0.94 9.88 3.26
N GLN A 177 -0.26 10.00 2.67
CA GLN A 177 -0.94 11.28 2.48
C GLN A 177 -2.06 11.53 3.49
N GLU A 178 -2.77 10.49 3.90
CA GLU A 178 -4.00 10.62 4.69
C GLU A 178 -4.04 9.67 5.89
N VAL A 179 -4.85 10.04 6.86
CA VAL A 179 -5.24 9.20 8.00
C VAL A 179 -6.75 9.09 8.01
N GLU A 180 -7.26 7.89 8.22
CA GLU A 180 -8.67 7.61 8.46
C GLU A 180 -8.85 6.98 9.84
N VAL A 181 -9.78 7.52 10.63
CA VAL A 181 -10.11 7.08 11.99
C VAL A 181 -11.56 6.62 12.02
N ARG A 182 -11.83 5.39 12.46
CA ARG A 182 -13.17 4.81 12.57
C ARG A 182 -13.49 4.48 14.03
N ILE A 183 -14.52 5.13 14.56
CA ILE A 183 -14.92 5.06 15.97
C ILE A 183 -16.35 4.46 16.06
N PRO A 184 -16.48 3.16 16.37
CA PRO A 184 -17.78 2.51 16.54
C PRO A 184 -18.37 2.77 17.93
N PHE A 185 -19.53 3.43 17.98
CA PHE A 185 -20.28 3.64 19.23
C PHE A 185 -21.32 2.53 19.44
N LYS A 186 -21.17 1.79 20.55
CA LYS A 186 -22.11 0.74 20.98
C LYS A 186 -23.19 1.32 21.88
N LEU A 187 -24.00 2.24 21.35
CA LEU A 187 -25.12 2.84 22.09
C LEU A 187 -26.44 2.12 21.79
N GLY A 188 -27.33 2.06 22.78
CA GLY A 188 -28.65 1.42 22.67
C GLY A 188 -29.65 2.17 21.78
N PHE A 189 -29.23 3.25 21.14
CA PHE A 189 -30.04 4.08 20.25
C PHE A 189 -29.21 4.53 19.03
N PRO A 190 -29.85 4.84 17.89
CA PRO A 190 -29.16 5.35 16.71
C PRO A 190 -28.68 6.79 16.93
N LEU A 191 -27.39 7.05 16.69
CA LEU A 191 -26.80 8.39 16.73
C LEU A 191 -27.30 9.26 15.58
N LYS A 192 -27.39 10.57 15.84
CA LYS A 192 -27.55 11.61 14.81
C LYS A 192 -26.33 12.53 14.85
N SER A 193 -26.06 13.23 13.75
CA SER A 193 -24.93 14.15 13.65
C SER A 193 -24.92 15.21 14.76
N ARG A 194 -26.09 15.64 15.26
CA ARG A 194 -26.21 16.61 16.34
C ARG A 194 -25.76 16.08 17.71
N ASP A 195 -25.73 14.76 17.89
CA ASP A 195 -25.41 14.09 19.15
C ASP A 195 -23.90 13.80 19.26
N VAL A 196 -23.15 14.01 18.18
CA VAL A 196 -21.69 13.83 18.10
C VAL A 196 -21.00 15.19 18.12
N ASP A 197 -19.85 15.26 18.79
CA ASP A 197 -18.93 16.38 18.81
C ASP A 197 -17.61 15.93 18.17
N VAL A 198 -17.36 16.39 16.94
CA VAL A 198 -16.13 16.11 16.18
C VAL A 198 -15.44 17.44 15.94
N ASN A 199 -14.27 17.63 16.55
CA ASN A 199 -13.44 18.81 16.38
C ASN A 199 -12.05 18.39 15.95
N VAL A 200 -11.64 18.90 14.79
CA VAL A 200 -10.34 18.61 14.19
C VAL A 200 -9.68 19.92 13.85
N SER A 201 -8.54 20.15 14.46
CA SER A 201 -7.72 21.34 14.27
C SER A 201 -6.34 20.95 13.76
N LYS A 202 -5.51 21.93 13.44
CA LYS A 202 -4.21 21.71 12.79
C LYS A 202 -3.32 20.72 13.52
N THR A 203 -3.39 20.68 14.85
CA THR A 203 -2.49 19.89 15.71
C THR A 203 -3.25 19.08 16.77
N HIS A 204 -4.58 19.06 16.75
CA HIS A 204 -5.36 18.47 17.83
C HIS A 204 -6.68 17.89 17.32
N ILE A 205 -7.04 16.72 17.84
CA ILE A 205 -8.23 15.95 17.49
C ILE A 205 -9.07 15.67 18.72
N ARG A 206 -10.38 15.87 18.60
CA ARG A 206 -11.35 15.52 19.63
C ARG A 206 -12.59 14.90 19.00
N VAL A 207 -12.95 13.71 19.48
CA VAL A 207 -14.19 13.02 19.08
C VAL A 207 -14.92 12.49 20.30
N ALA A 208 -16.15 12.96 20.49
CA ALA A 208 -16.99 12.61 21.63
C ALA A 208 -18.46 12.47 21.23
N VAL A 209 -19.22 11.73 22.03
CA VAL A 209 -20.68 11.85 22.04
C VAL A 209 -21.05 12.89 23.08
N LYS A 210 -21.96 13.81 22.74
CA LYS A 210 -22.34 14.90 23.65
C LYS A 210 -22.86 14.35 24.98
N GLY A 211 -22.27 14.83 26.08
CA GLY A 211 -22.61 14.37 27.44
C GLY A 211 -21.84 13.14 27.90
N HIS A 212 -20.97 12.56 27.07
CA HIS A 212 -20.06 11.46 27.43
C HIS A 212 -18.60 11.92 27.41
N PRO A 213 -17.70 11.21 28.11
CA PRO A 213 -16.26 11.42 27.96
C PRO A 213 -15.82 11.30 26.49
N PRO A 214 -14.83 12.09 26.04
CA PRO A 214 -14.31 11.96 24.70
C PRO A 214 -13.64 10.60 24.52
N VAL A 215 -13.82 10.01 23.33
CA VAL A 215 -13.12 8.77 22.95
C VAL A 215 -11.70 9.09 22.55
N ILE A 216 -11.52 10.21 21.86
CA ILE A 216 -10.22 10.76 21.48
C ILE A 216 -10.23 12.23 21.89
N ASP A 217 -9.21 12.66 22.62
CA ASP A 217 -8.94 14.06 22.95
C ASP A 217 -7.43 14.20 23.17
N GLY A 218 -6.73 14.71 22.17
CA GLY A 218 -5.28 14.76 22.22
C GLY A 218 -4.63 15.45 21.02
N ASP A 219 -3.36 15.80 21.20
CA ASP A 219 -2.55 16.39 20.15
C ASP A 219 -2.22 15.34 19.09
N LEU A 220 -2.37 15.72 17.82
CA LEU A 220 -2.02 14.88 16.68
C LEU A 220 -0.51 14.64 16.63
N TYR A 221 -0.09 13.52 16.04
CA TYR A 221 1.32 13.21 15.81
C TYR A 221 2.05 14.32 15.03
N ALA A 222 1.42 14.87 13.99
CA ALA A 222 1.93 15.99 13.19
C ALA A 222 0.81 16.89 12.67
N GLU A 223 1.19 18.00 12.04
CA GLU A 223 0.22 18.95 11.47
C GLU A 223 -0.58 18.35 10.31
N ILE A 224 -1.85 18.75 10.20
CA ILE A 224 -2.77 18.31 9.14
C ILE A 224 -3.36 19.49 8.37
N LYS A 225 -3.84 19.23 7.16
CA LYS A 225 -4.61 20.18 6.37
C LYS A 225 -6.06 20.17 6.83
N THR A 226 -6.41 21.06 7.76
CA THR A 226 -7.76 21.14 8.35
C THR A 226 -8.87 21.32 7.32
N GLU A 227 -8.61 22.01 6.21
CA GLU A 227 -9.59 22.26 5.14
C GLU A 227 -9.99 20.98 4.39
N SER A 228 -9.12 19.97 4.40
CA SER A 228 -9.37 18.65 3.80
C SER A 228 -10.02 17.66 4.77
N SER A 229 -10.22 18.05 6.03
CA SER A 229 -10.75 17.15 7.05
C SER A 229 -12.25 16.98 6.88
N ALA A 230 -12.71 15.74 6.79
CA ALA A 230 -14.12 15.40 6.63
C ALA A 230 -14.51 14.27 7.58
N TRP A 231 -15.73 14.32 8.10
CA TRP A 231 -16.26 13.22 8.89
C TRP A 231 -17.67 12.86 8.45
N VAL A 232 -18.00 11.58 8.61
CA VAL A 232 -19.31 11.01 8.32
C VAL A 232 -19.78 10.13 9.46
N LEU A 233 -21.09 10.00 9.60
CA LEU A 233 -21.71 9.06 10.53
C LEU A 233 -22.31 7.89 9.74
N GLU A 234 -21.60 6.77 9.71
CA GLU A 234 -22.03 5.54 9.07
C GLU A 234 -22.94 4.72 9.97
N ASP A 235 -23.98 4.13 9.37
CA ASP A 235 -24.96 3.23 10.01
C ASP A 235 -25.58 3.76 11.31
N LYS A 236 -25.51 5.09 11.52
CA LYS A 236 -25.94 5.78 12.75
C LYS A 236 -25.23 5.27 14.01
N LYS A 237 -24.03 4.70 13.86
CA LYS A 237 -23.27 4.10 14.98
C LYS A 237 -21.77 4.34 14.89
N THR A 238 -21.21 4.52 13.70
CA THR A 238 -19.77 4.64 13.51
C THR A 238 -19.43 6.01 12.98
N VAL A 239 -18.57 6.75 13.69
CA VAL A 239 -18.00 7.99 13.18
C VAL A 239 -16.74 7.64 12.40
N VAL A 240 -16.68 8.05 11.14
CA VAL A 240 -15.50 7.92 10.29
C VAL A 240 -14.99 9.31 10.01
N LEU A 241 -13.74 9.57 10.37
CA LEU A 241 -13.06 10.84 10.19
C LEU A 241 -11.84 10.60 9.28
N SER A 242 -11.68 11.42 8.25
CA SER A 242 -10.49 11.43 7.40
C SER A 242 -9.89 12.82 7.33
N PHE A 243 -8.56 12.88 7.27
CA PHE A 243 -7.82 14.13 7.11
C PHE A 243 -6.47 13.91 6.42
N GLU A 244 -6.03 14.92 5.67
CA GLU A 244 -4.76 14.89 4.96
C GLU A 244 -3.62 15.43 5.83
N LYS A 245 -2.47 14.76 5.79
CA LYS A 245 -1.24 15.19 6.47
C LYS A 245 -0.66 16.42 5.79
N MET A 246 -0.04 17.32 6.56
CA MET A 246 0.79 18.38 5.96
C MET A 246 2.07 17.79 5.36
N ASN A 247 2.71 16.85 6.07
CA ASN A 247 3.86 16.10 5.58
C ASN A 247 3.41 14.78 4.93
N GLN A 248 3.41 14.76 3.59
CA GLN A 248 2.97 13.60 2.80
C GLN A 248 4.05 12.51 2.62
N MET A 249 5.14 12.56 3.38
CA MET A 249 6.25 11.59 3.30
C MET A 249 6.53 10.91 4.64
N GLU A 250 5.56 10.91 5.56
CA GLU A 250 5.76 10.45 6.93
C GLU A 250 4.68 9.46 7.39
N TRP A 251 5.14 8.32 7.92
CA TRP A 251 4.30 7.34 8.61
C TRP A 251 4.15 7.74 10.06
N TRP A 252 2.91 7.85 10.52
CA TRP A 252 2.62 8.20 11.90
C TRP A 252 2.71 6.95 12.79
N SER A 253 3.28 7.06 13.99
CA SER A 253 3.30 5.96 14.95
C SER A 253 2.04 5.92 15.83
N TYR A 254 1.29 7.02 15.92
CA TYR A 254 0.02 7.12 16.64
C TYR A 254 -0.86 8.21 16.03
N VAL A 255 -2.15 8.26 16.41
CA VAL A 255 -3.06 9.35 16.00
C VAL A 255 -3.03 10.46 17.02
N ALA A 256 -3.30 10.15 18.30
CA ALA A 256 -3.29 11.11 19.39
C ALA A 256 -2.18 10.79 20.40
N LYS A 257 -1.52 11.84 20.89
CA LYS A 257 -0.42 11.71 21.86
C LYS A 257 -0.89 11.01 23.13
N GLY A 258 -0.13 10.02 23.58
CA GLY A 258 -0.42 9.22 24.77
C GLY A 258 -1.03 7.85 24.48
N GLU A 259 -1.31 7.56 23.21
CA GLU A 259 -1.75 6.24 22.77
C GLU A 259 -0.59 5.29 22.47
N PRO A 260 -0.86 3.97 22.42
CA PRO A 260 0.14 3.00 22.03
C PRO A 260 0.68 3.25 20.62
N GLU A 261 2.00 3.25 20.49
CA GLU A 261 2.66 3.46 19.20
C GLU A 261 2.75 2.18 18.37
N ILE A 262 2.54 2.29 17.05
CA ILE A 262 2.82 1.21 16.10
C ILE A 262 4.29 1.18 15.71
N ASN A 263 4.75 0.00 15.34
CA ASN A 263 6.05 -0.18 14.73
C ASN A 263 6.02 0.23 13.25
N THR A 264 6.42 1.47 12.97
CA THR A 264 6.46 2.03 11.61
C THR A 264 7.47 1.34 10.68
N ARG A 265 8.43 0.54 11.20
CA ARG A 265 9.35 -0.26 10.37
C ARG A 265 8.64 -1.47 9.73
N LYS A 266 7.51 -1.90 10.29
CA LYS A 266 6.69 -3.01 9.81
C LYS A 266 5.48 -2.57 8.98
N VAL A 267 5.36 -1.28 8.70
CA VAL A 267 4.35 -0.74 7.79
C VAL A 267 4.65 -1.25 6.39
N ASN A 268 3.61 -1.72 5.69
CA ASN A 268 3.72 -2.18 4.32
C ASN A 268 3.30 -1.02 3.40
N PRO A 269 4.25 -0.33 2.74
CA PRO A 269 3.90 0.79 1.86
C PRO A 269 2.90 0.32 0.82
N GLU A 270 1.90 1.16 0.54
CA GLU A 270 1.05 0.89 -0.63
C GLU A 270 1.96 0.70 -1.83
N ASN A 271 1.66 -0.34 -2.60
CA ASN A 271 2.50 -0.77 -3.71
C ASN A 271 2.45 0.33 -4.78
N SER A 272 3.32 1.34 -4.63
CA SER A 272 3.63 2.30 -5.68
C SER A 272 3.95 1.44 -6.86
N LYS A 273 3.05 1.40 -7.84
CA LYS A 273 3.25 0.55 -8.99
C LYS A 273 4.61 0.96 -9.53
N LEU A 274 5.52 0.02 -9.66
CA LEU A 274 6.85 0.26 -10.23
C LEU A 274 6.78 0.95 -11.62
N SER A 275 5.59 0.97 -12.25
CA SER A 275 5.27 1.74 -13.45
C SER A 275 5.23 3.27 -13.27
N ASP A 276 4.98 3.75 -12.06
CA ASP A 276 4.71 5.16 -11.76
C ASP A 276 5.98 5.90 -11.28
N LEU A 277 7.07 5.14 -11.05
CA LEU A 277 8.40 5.65 -10.74
C LEU A 277 9.21 5.83 -12.03
N ASP A 278 10.00 6.90 -12.12
CA ASP A 278 10.98 7.11 -13.19
C ASP A 278 12.03 5.98 -13.21
N GLY A 279 12.66 5.74 -14.36
CA GLY A 279 13.50 4.55 -14.58
C GLY A 279 14.67 4.38 -13.60
N GLU A 280 15.22 5.48 -13.08
CA GLU A 280 16.33 5.46 -12.12
C GLU A 280 15.84 5.10 -10.72
N THR A 281 14.79 5.78 -10.24
CA THR A 281 14.16 5.49 -8.94
C THR A 281 13.56 4.08 -8.89
N ARG A 282 12.95 3.64 -10.00
CA ARG A 282 12.40 2.29 -10.16
C ARG A 282 13.45 1.21 -9.95
N THR A 283 14.63 1.36 -10.56
CA THR A 283 15.72 0.39 -10.45
C THR A 283 16.21 0.30 -9.00
N MET A 284 16.26 1.44 -8.29
CA MET A 284 16.66 1.47 -6.89
C MET A 284 15.65 0.78 -5.97
N VAL A 285 14.36 1.05 -6.16
CA VAL A 285 13.27 0.43 -5.39
C VAL A 285 13.15 -1.07 -5.71
N GLU A 286 13.31 -1.48 -6.97
CA GLU A 286 13.36 -2.91 -7.35
C GLU A 286 14.52 -3.65 -6.66
N LYS A 287 15.71 -3.05 -6.62
CA LYS A 287 16.86 -3.61 -5.89
C LYS A 287 16.55 -3.73 -4.40
N MET A 288 15.95 -2.70 -3.80
CA MET A 288 15.63 -2.69 -2.38
C MET A 288 14.57 -3.74 -2.02
N MET A 289 13.53 -3.89 -2.83
CA MET A 289 12.52 -4.94 -2.66
C MET A 289 13.08 -6.35 -2.86
N TYR A 290 13.99 -6.54 -3.84
CA TYR A 290 14.67 -7.81 -4.04
C TYR A 290 15.53 -8.16 -2.83
N ASP A 291 16.36 -7.22 -2.36
CA ASP A 291 17.26 -7.44 -1.22
C ASP A 291 16.49 -7.72 0.08
N GLN A 292 15.37 -7.03 0.30
CA GLN A 292 14.51 -7.26 1.46
C GLN A 292 13.88 -8.66 1.43
N ARG A 293 13.39 -9.11 0.27
CA ARG A 293 12.87 -10.47 0.09
C ARG A 293 13.95 -11.54 0.25
N GLN A 294 15.15 -11.32 -0.29
CA GLN A 294 16.28 -12.25 -0.10
C GLN A 294 16.62 -12.36 1.39
N LYS A 295 16.68 -11.23 2.11
CA LYS A 295 16.98 -11.21 3.54
C LYS A 295 15.93 -11.94 4.40
N GLU A 296 14.65 -11.79 4.08
CA GLU A 296 13.57 -12.55 4.76
C GLU A 296 13.65 -14.05 4.49
N LEU A 297 14.06 -14.44 3.28
CA LEU A 297 14.28 -15.84 2.90
C LEU A 297 15.65 -16.39 3.36
N GLY A 298 16.47 -15.59 4.05
CA GLY A 298 17.83 -15.97 4.45
C GLY A 298 18.79 -16.17 3.28
N LEU A 299 18.45 -15.65 2.10
CA LEU A 299 19.24 -15.74 0.86
C LEU A 299 20.14 -14.51 0.67
N PRO A 300 21.24 -14.62 -0.11
CA PRO A 300 22.16 -13.52 -0.33
C PRO A 300 21.51 -12.32 -1.04
N THR A 301 21.76 -11.12 -0.52
CA THR A 301 21.37 -9.85 -1.15
C THR A 301 22.10 -9.64 -2.49
N SER A 302 21.63 -8.68 -3.30
CA SER A 302 22.25 -8.35 -4.59
C SER A 302 23.74 -8.01 -4.49
N GLU A 303 24.16 -7.39 -3.39
CA GLU A 303 25.56 -7.03 -3.15
C GLU A 303 26.40 -8.22 -2.71
N GLU A 304 25.86 -9.09 -1.86
CA GLU A 304 26.51 -10.33 -1.45
C GLU A 304 26.66 -11.28 -2.63
N LYS A 305 25.64 -11.37 -3.49
CA LYS A 305 25.69 -12.16 -4.72
C LYS A 305 26.74 -11.64 -5.69
N LYS A 306 26.83 -10.31 -5.89
CA LYS A 306 27.91 -9.70 -6.68
C LYS A 306 29.30 -10.00 -6.10
N LYS A 307 29.46 -9.91 -4.77
CA LYS A 307 30.73 -10.25 -4.11
C LYS A 307 31.08 -11.72 -4.32
N GLN A 308 30.11 -12.63 -4.18
CA GLN A 308 30.29 -14.05 -4.45
C GLN A 308 30.65 -14.33 -5.90
N ASP A 309 30.01 -13.67 -6.86
CA ASP A 309 30.31 -13.83 -8.29
C ASP A 309 31.71 -13.31 -8.65
N ILE A 310 32.13 -12.18 -8.08
CA ILE A 310 33.49 -11.63 -8.25
C ILE A 310 34.52 -12.57 -7.65
N LEU A 311 34.28 -13.05 -6.43
CA LEU A 311 35.15 -14.00 -5.75
C LEU A 311 35.26 -15.31 -6.55
N LYS A 312 34.14 -15.83 -7.07
CA LYS A 312 34.12 -17.04 -7.88
C LYS A 312 34.93 -16.89 -9.17
N LYS A 313 34.78 -15.76 -9.87
CA LYS A 313 35.62 -15.44 -11.05
C LYS A 313 37.10 -15.31 -10.69
N PHE A 314 37.41 -14.74 -9.52
CA PHE A 314 38.78 -14.62 -9.05
C PHE A 314 39.40 -15.99 -8.74
N MET A 315 38.64 -16.90 -8.11
CA MET A 315 39.06 -18.28 -7.84
C MET A 315 39.25 -19.07 -9.15
N GLU A 316 38.38 -18.88 -10.14
CA GLU A 316 38.50 -19.50 -11.47
C GLU A 316 39.71 -18.99 -12.27
N GLN A 317 40.06 -17.71 -12.12
CA GLN A 317 41.22 -17.09 -12.79
C GLN A 317 42.55 -17.37 -12.08
N HIS A 318 42.50 -17.77 -10.80
CA HIS A 318 43.68 -18.11 -10.00
C HIS A 318 43.55 -19.49 -9.35
N PRO A 319 43.50 -20.57 -10.17
CA PRO A 319 43.37 -21.95 -9.67
C PRO A 319 44.57 -22.44 -8.86
N GLU A 320 45.68 -21.70 -8.86
CA GLU A 320 46.89 -21.98 -8.08
C GLU A 320 46.82 -21.45 -6.63
N MET A 321 45.84 -20.58 -6.31
CA MET A 321 45.62 -20.10 -4.93
C MET A 321 44.63 -21.02 -4.20
N ASP A 322 45.03 -21.54 -3.04
CA ASP A 322 44.17 -22.33 -2.15
C ASP A 322 43.36 -21.42 -1.22
N PHE A 323 42.04 -21.35 -1.45
CA PHE A 323 41.11 -20.56 -0.66
C PHE A 323 40.44 -21.36 0.48
N SER A 324 40.85 -22.61 0.72
CA SER A 324 40.25 -23.49 1.74
C SER A 324 40.40 -22.97 3.17
N GLN A 325 41.37 -22.08 3.42
CA GLN A 325 41.63 -21.45 4.72
C GLN A 325 41.17 -19.98 4.79
N ALA A 326 40.53 -19.46 3.74
CA ALA A 326 40.10 -18.06 3.70
C ALA A 326 38.82 -17.85 4.51
N LYS A 327 38.86 -16.93 5.49
CA LYS A 327 37.68 -16.50 6.24
C LYS A 327 36.97 -15.38 5.47
N PHE A 328 35.85 -15.72 4.83
CA PHE A 328 34.95 -14.74 4.23
C PHE A 328 33.96 -14.31 5.33
N THR A 329 34.12 -13.08 5.81
CA THR A 329 33.20 -12.45 6.76
C THR A 329 32.45 -11.32 6.09
#